data_AF-A0A1I8N0Z8-F1
#
_entry.id   AF-A0A1I8N0Z8-F1
#
_cell.length_a   1.000
_cell.length_b   1.000
_cell.length_c   1.000
_cell.angle_alpha   90.00
_cell.angle_beta   90.00
_cell.angle_gamma   90.00
#
_symmetry.space_group_name_H-M   'P 1'
#
loop_
_entity.id
_entity.type
_entity.pdbx_description
1 polymer ?
#
loop_
_entity_poly.entity_id
_entity_poly.type
_entity_poly.pdbx_seq_one_letter_code
_entity_poly.pdbx_strand_id
1 'polypeptide(L)'
;MVFREKFFVILMMMTMVMSGSLTAVVFGGLNADRNLTDFRRQREKRGLIFENGGAIKLVIGPIMPIPFGDPIVWRSLICAYNIHVGDYKMPTTPLYPWDKWENIYARSKGYTGKIEPDFSRELFYTGLESFMDRISGNGRECLLRSICENAQVDHYMDFFGEILNVILTPGKEDLDEVYHTAYEMGRNGIDCLQYYSKCPKGSNIFDNVIEEN
;
A
#
# COMPACT_ATOMS: atom_id res chain seq x y z
N MET A 1 11.97 21.37 -39.94
CA MET A 1 11.36 20.15 -39.37
C MET A 1 11.51 20.02 -37.85
N VAL A 2 12.49 20.67 -37.20
CA VAL A 2 12.77 20.55 -35.74
C VAL A 2 11.79 21.33 -34.84
N PHE A 3 11.10 22.35 -35.36
CA PHE A 3 10.20 23.18 -34.55
C PHE A 3 8.88 22.47 -34.19
N ARG A 4 8.44 21.51 -35.01
CA ARG A 4 7.16 20.80 -34.83
C ARG A 4 7.22 19.74 -33.72
N GLU A 5 8.37 19.11 -33.52
CA GLU A 5 8.56 18.14 -32.43
C GLU A 5 8.72 18.82 -31.06
N LYS A 6 9.43 19.95 -31.00
CA LYS A 6 9.57 20.71 -29.75
C LYS A 6 8.24 21.33 -29.29
N PHE A 7 7.40 21.77 -30.22
CA PHE A 7 6.09 22.31 -29.90
C PHE A 7 5.14 21.24 -29.32
N PHE A 8 5.20 20.00 -29.84
CA PHE A 8 4.38 18.89 -29.36
C PHE A 8 4.77 18.43 -27.95
N VAL A 9 6.08 18.38 -27.66
CA VAL A 9 6.58 18.02 -26.32
C VAL A 9 6.24 19.10 -25.28
N ILE A 10 6.35 20.39 -25.64
CA ILE A 10 5.97 21.51 -24.76
C ILE A 10 4.45 21.50 -24.50
N LEU A 11 3.63 21.20 -25.52
CA LEU A 11 2.18 21.07 -25.37
C LEU A 11 1.82 19.90 -24.44
N MET A 12 2.48 18.74 -24.57
CA MET A 12 2.27 17.60 -23.67
C MET A 12 2.69 17.89 -22.22
N MET A 13 3.82 18.56 -22.01
CA MET A 13 4.23 18.96 -20.65
C MET A 13 3.27 19.98 -20.04
N MET A 14 2.76 20.94 -20.81
CA MET A 14 1.74 21.88 -20.35
C MET A 14 0.42 21.18 -19.97
N THR A 15 -0.03 20.19 -20.75
CA THR A 15 -1.24 19.41 -20.41
C THR A 15 -1.06 18.55 -19.16
N MET A 16 0.16 18.08 -18.88
CA MET A 16 0.48 17.28 -17.70
C MET A 16 0.63 18.13 -16.43
N VAL A 17 1.01 19.40 -16.55
CA VAL A 17 1.06 20.37 -15.45
C VAL A 17 -0.34 20.89 -15.10
N MET A 18 -1.23 21.03 -16.08
CA MET A 18 -2.61 21.49 -15.86
C MET A 18 -3.56 20.41 -15.32
N SER A 19 -3.18 19.12 -15.31
CA SER A 19 -3.89 18.08 -14.56
C SER A 19 -3.45 17.97 -13.09
N GLY A 20 -2.46 18.77 -12.67
CA GLY A 20 -1.97 18.84 -11.29
C GLY A 20 -2.69 19.84 -10.39
N SER A 21 -3.79 20.48 -10.84
CA SER A 21 -4.53 21.44 -10.03
C SER A 21 -6.03 21.38 -10.32
N LEU A 22 -6.80 21.11 -9.27
CA LEU A 22 -8.27 21.04 -9.18
C LEU A 22 -8.92 19.69 -9.52
N THR A 23 -8.63 18.67 -8.70
CA THR A 23 -9.71 17.86 -8.12
C THR A 23 -9.87 18.26 -6.66
N ALA A 24 -10.79 19.19 -6.41
CA ALA A 24 -11.31 19.39 -5.06
C ALA A 24 -12.15 18.16 -4.70
N VAL A 25 -11.56 17.19 -3.99
CA VAL A 25 -12.34 16.16 -3.31
C VAL A 25 -12.88 16.80 -2.05
N VAL A 26 -14.16 17.20 -2.08
CA VAL A 26 -14.88 17.63 -0.88
C VAL A 26 -15.20 16.38 -0.07
N PHE A 27 -14.41 16.12 0.97
CA PHE A 27 -14.82 15.20 2.02
C PHE A 27 -15.83 15.93 2.91
N GLY A 28 -17.11 15.62 2.71
CA GLY A 28 -18.15 16.00 3.66
C GLY A 28 -17.88 15.35 5.01
N GLY A 29 -17.68 16.15 6.05
CA GLY A 29 -17.52 15.67 7.42
C GLY A 29 -18.75 14.87 7.86
N LEU A 30 -18.55 13.62 8.23
CA LEU A 30 -19.55 12.80 8.92
C LEU A 30 -19.26 12.89 10.41
N ASN A 31 -20.05 13.69 11.12
CA ASN A 31 -20.15 13.57 12.58
C ASN A 31 -20.78 12.22 12.90
N ALA A 32 -20.02 11.33 13.52
CA ALA A 32 -20.50 10.04 13.99
C ALA A 32 -19.96 9.77 15.39
N ASP A 33 -20.54 10.44 16.39
CA ASP A 33 -20.49 9.97 17.77
C ASP A 33 -21.34 8.68 17.86
N ARG A 34 -20.72 7.54 17.55
CA ARG A 34 -21.31 6.21 17.77
C ARG A 34 -20.26 5.26 18.33
N ASN A 35 -20.64 4.60 19.41
CA ASN A 35 -19.78 3.71 20.17
C ASN A 35 -19.36 2.47 19.34
N LEU A 36 -18.08 2.44 18.94
CA LEU A 36 -17.50 1.45 18.01
C LEU A 36 -17.39 0.03 18.59
N THR A 37 -17.59 -0.15 19.90
CA THR A 37 -17.44 -1.45 20.55
C THR A 37 -18.56 -2.44 20.19
N ASP A 38 -19.75 -1.95 19.82
CA ASP A 38 -20.91 -2.80 19.50
C ASP A 38 -20.92 -3.32 18.06
N PHE A 39 -20.32 -2.59 17.11
CA PHE A 39 -20.24 -3.02 15.70
C PHE A 39 -19.19 -4.11 15.45
N ARG A 40 -18.27 -4.34 16.39
CA ARG A 40 -17.17 -5.31 16.21
C ARG A 40 -17.65 -6.77 16.15
N ARG A 41 -18.88 -7.07 16.56
CA ARG A 41 -19.38 -8.47 16.64
C ARG A 41 -20.23 -8.95 15.47
N GLN A 42 -20.54 -8.12 14.46
CA GLN A 42 -21.47 -8.56 13.41
C GLN A 42 -21.14 -8.05 11.99
N ARG A 43 -19.86 -8.08 11.62
CA ARG A 43 -19.48 -7.93 10.20
C ARG A 43 -19.63 -9.27 9.48
N GLU A 44 -20.86 -9.64 9.13
CA GLU A 44 -21.05 -10.66 8.10
C GLU A 44 -20.59 -10.09 6.75
N LYS A 45 -19.74 -10.84 6.04
CA LYS A 45 -19.32 -10.51 4.68
C LYS A 45 -20.53 -10.62 3.75
N ARG A 46 -21.26 -9.53 3.56
CA ARG A 46 -22.35 -9.48 2.57
C ARG A 46 -21.74 -9.29 1.18
N GLY A 47 -21.65 -10.38 0.43
CA GLY A 47 -21.41 -10.29 -1.01
C GLY A 47 -22.68 -9.79 -1.69
N LEU A 48 -22.56 -8.78 -2.55
CA LEU A 48 -23.66 -8.41 -3.45
C LEU A 48 -23.72 -9.47 -4.55
N ILE A 49 -24.65 -10.41 -4.42
CA ILE A 49 -24.96 -11.38 -5.48
C ILE A 49 -25.97 -10.71 -6.40
N PHE A 50 -25.53 -10.35 -7.60
CA PHE A 50 -26.42 -9.81 -8.63
C PHE A 50 -27.06 -10.98 -9.37
N GLU A 51 -28.29 -11.34 -8.99
CA GLU A 51 -29.04 -12.44 -9.62
C GLU A 51 -29.35 -12.18 -11.10
N ASN A 52 -29.53 -10.90 -11.46
CA ASN A 52 -29.71 -10.44 -12.83
C ASN A 52 -28.37 -9.90 -13.32
N GLY A 53 -27.53 -10.76 -13.89
CA GLY A 53 -26.16 -10.44 -14.30
C GLY A 53 -26.04 -9.10 -15.04
N GLY A 54 -25.08 -8.28 -14.63
CA GLY A 54 -24.69 -7.04 -15.30
C GLY A 54 -23.43 -7.22 -16.15
N ALA A 55 -23.27 -6.39 -17.18
CA ALA A 55 -22.02 -6.29 -17.93
C ALA A 55 -21.27 -5.02 -17.52
N ILE A 56 -20.01 -5.16 -17.11
CA ILE A 56 -19.13 -4.02 -16.88
C ILE A 56 -18.28 -3.86 -18.14
N LYS A 57 -18.29 -2.65 -18.70
CA LYS A 57 -17.58 -2.31 -19.91
C LYS A 57 -16.94 -0.94 -19.79
N LEU A 58 -15.66 -0.86 -20.13
CA LEU A 58 -14.95 0.40 -20.25
C LEU A 58 -15.01 0.86 -21.71
N VAL A 59 -15.53 2.06 -21.96
CA VAL A 59 -15.55 2.64 -23.31
C VAL A 59 -14.66 3.88 -23.31
N ILE A 60 -13.64 3.85 -24.16
CA ILE A 60 -12.71 4.96 -24.35
C ILE A 60 -12.71 5.32 -25.83
N GLY A 61 -12.74 6.61 -26.14
CA GLY A 61 -12.86 7.05 -27.52
C GLY A 61 -12.33 8.47 -27.74
N PRO A 62 -11.33 8.66 -28.62
CA PRO A 62 -10.94 9.99 -29.05
C PRO A 62 -11.98 10.55 -30.02
N ILE A 63 -12.18 11.87 -29.92
CA ILE A 63 -13.04 12.64 -30.82
C ILE A 63 -12.14 13.68 -31.48
N MET A 64 -12.14 13.71 -32.81
CA MET A 64 -11.41 14.72 -33.57
C MET A 64 -12.30 15.35 -34.65
N PRO A 65 -12.27 16.69 -34.78
CA PRO A 65 -12.86 17.35 -35.93
C PRO A 65 -12.00 17.07 -37.16
N ILE A 66 -12.62 16.67 -38.26
CA ILE A 66 -11.94 16.53 -39.54
C ILE A 66 -12.05 17.88 -40.26
N PRO A 67 -10.94 18.58 -40.50
CA PRO A 67 -10.99 19.82 -41.27
C PRO A 67 -11.31 19.51 -42.72
N PHE A 68 -12.47 19.97 -43.18
CA PHE A 68 -12.83 19.91 -44.60
C PHE A 68 -12.21 21.12 -45.30
N GLY A 69 -11.55 20.88 -46.44
CA GLY A 69 -11.09 21.94 -47.35
C GLY A 69 -12.23 22.56 -48.15
N ASP A 70 -13.45 22.56 -47.60
CA ASP A 70 -14.66 23.02 -48.27
C ASP A 70 -14.85 24.53 -48.09
N PRO A 71 -15.47 25.22 -49.06
CA PRO A 71 -15.69 26.66 -49.03
C PRO A 71 -16.74 27.12 -48.00
N ILE A 72 -17.48 26.19 -47.38
CA ILE A 72 -18.61 26.47 -46.49
C ILE A 72 -18.20 26.23 -45.03
N VAL A 73 -17.98 27.31 -44.29
CA VAL A 73 -17.33 27.30 -42.96
C VAL A 73 -18.19 26.68 -41.84
N TRP A 74 -19.52 26.63 -41.99
CA TRP A 74 -20.43 26.11 -40.96
C TRP A 74 -20.66 24.59 -41.04
N ARG A 75 -20.00 23.88 -41.96
CA ARG A 75 -20.08 22.42 -42.06
C ARG A 75 -18.86 21.82 -41.37
N SER A 76 -19.11 21.08 -40.28
CA SER A 76 -18.08 20.32 -39.58
C SER A 76 -18.45 18.84 -39.56
N LEU A 77 -17.45 17.99 -39.79
CA LEU A 77 -17.58 16.56 -39.62
C LEU A 77 -16.72 16.15 -38.45
N ILE A 78 -17.35 15.47 -37.49
CA ILE A 78 -16.69 15.00 -36.28
C ILE A 78 -16.52 13.50 -36.43
N CYS A 79 -15.28 13.04 -36.32
CA CYS A 79 -14.99 11.62 -36.26
C CYS A 79 -14.84 11.21 -34.79
N ALA A 80 -15.68 10.28 -34.36
CA ALA A 80 -15.65 9.72 -33.02
C ALA A 80 -15.43 8.21 -33.13
N TYR A 81 -14.41 7.71 -32.45
CA TYR A 81 -14.14 6.29 -32.35
C TYR A 81 -14.55 5.81 -30.96
N ASN A 82 -15.28 4.69 -30.87
CA ASN A 82 -15.61 4.07 -29.59
C ASN A 82 -14.85 2.75 -29.47
N ILE A 83 -13.84 2.70 -28.61
CA ILE A 83 -13.10 1.48 -28.31
C ILE A 83 -13.75 0.85 -27.08
N HIS A 84 -14.29 -0.35 -27.26
CA HIS A 84 -14.92 -1.13 -26.22
C HIS A 84 -13.86 -2.05 -25.59
N VAL A 85 -13.42 -1.74 -24.37
CA VAL A 85 -12.44 -2.55 -23.65
C VAL A 85 -13.15 -3.39 -22.60
N GLY A 86 -13.15 -4.70 -22.84
CA GLY A 86 -13.70 -5.70 -21.95
C GLY A 86 -15.23 -5.73 -21.94
N ASP A 87 -15.80 -6.87 -22.32
CA ASP A 87 -17.20 -7.20 -22.02
C ASP A 87 -17.20 -8.22 -20.89
N TYR A 88 -17.03 -7.72 -19.66
CA TYR A 88 -16.96 -8.58 -18.49
C TYR A 88 -18.38 -8.82 -17.98
N LYS A 89 -18.89 -10.01 -18.26
CA LYS A 89 -20.10 -10.51 -17.60
C LYS A 89 -19.78 -10.70 -16.13
N MET A 90 -20.55 -10.05 -15.25
CA MET A 90 -20.41 -10.28 -13.82
C MET A 90 -20.76 -11.74 -13.53
N PRO A 91 -19.86 -12.50 -12.88
CA PRO A 91 -20.16 -13.89 -12.53
C PRO A 91 -21.31 -13.93 -11.53
N THR A 92 -22.32 -14.74 -11.82
CA THR A 92 -23.47 -14.97 -10.93
C THR A 92 -23.10 -15.86 -9.74
N THR A 93 -21.97 -16.53 -9.81
CA THR A 93 -21.36 -17.26 -8.70
C THR A 93 -20.23 -16.43 -8.08
N PRO A 94 -20.01 -16.54 -6.77
CA PRO A 94 -18.90 -15.85 -6.13
C PRO A 94 -17.56 -16.30 -6.74
N LEU A 95 -16.70 -15.33 -7.04
CA LEU A 95 -15.37 -15.58 -7.60
C LEU A 95 -14.48 -16.43 -6.66
N TYR A 96 -14.72 -16.35 -5.35
CA TYR A 96 -13.99 -17.11 -4.35
C TYR A 96 -14.60 -18.49 -4.11
N PRO A 97 -13.79 -19.56 -4.07
CA PRO A 97 -14.28 -20.92 -3.82
C PRO A 97 -14.49 -21.12 -2.31
N TRP A 98 -15.52 -20.51 -1.73
CA TRP A 98 -15.82 -20.58 -0.28
C TRP A 98 -15.87 -22.03 0.24
N ASP A 99 -16.36 -22.97 -0.57
CA ASP A 99 -16.39 -24.42 -0.26
C ASP A 99 -15.00 -25.02 0.02
N LYS A 100 -13.94 -24.47 -0.59
CA LYS A 100 -12.56 -24.91 -0.31
C LYS A 100 -12.05 -24.34 1.02
N TRP A 101 -12.50 -23.16 1.40
CA TRP A 101 -12.04 -22.47 2.61
C TRP A 101 -12.72 -22.98 3.87
N GLU A 102 -13.97 -23.43 3.78
CA GLU A 102 -14.70 -24.01 4.92
C GLU A 102 -13.95 -25.20 5.53
N ASN A 103 -13.36 -26.04 4.68
CA ASN A 103 -12.52 -27.16 5.08
C ASN A 103 -11.19 -26.73 5.72
N ILE A 104 -10.63 -25.58 5.32
CA ILE A 104 -9.40 -25.02 5.89
C ILE A 104 -9.67 -24.43 7.27
N TYR A 105 -10.77 -23.69 7.45
CA TYR A 105 -11.16 -23.13 8.74
C TYR A 105 -11.63 -24.21 9.73
N ALA A 106 -12.37 -25.22 9.26
CA ALA A 106 -12.72 -26.37 10.08
C ALA A 106 -11.47 -27.17 10.49
N ARG A 107 -10.49 -27.32 9.58
CA ARG A 107 -9.18 -27.92 9.89
C ARG A 107 -8.38 -27.08 10.89
N SER A 108 -8.40 -25.75 10.80
CA SER A 108 -7.66 -24.89 11.73
C SER A 108 -8.27 -24.90 13.14
N LYS A 109 -9.61 -24.98 13.26
CA LYS A 109 -10.28 -25.14 14.56
C LYS A 109 -10.01 -26.47 15.25
N GLY A 110 -9.66 -27.52 14.49
CA GLY A 110 -9.25 -28.82 15.02
C GLY A 110 -7.74 -28.96 15.24
N TYR A 111 -6.94 -27.98 14.83
CA TYR A 111 -5.50 -27.99 14.99
C TYR A 111 -5.13 -27.42 16.36
N THR A 112 -5.18 -28.25 17.39
CA THR A 112 -4.45 -28.05 18.65
C THR A 112 -2.99 -28.53 18.51
N GLY A 113 -2.41 -28.43 17.31
CA GLY A 113 -0.99 -28.62 17.12
C GLY A 113 -0.24 -27.41 17.63
N LYS A 114 0.99 -27.60 18.14
CA LYS A 114 1.94 -26.50 18.30
C LYS A 114 1.90 -25.68 17.01
N ILE A 115 1.57 -24.39 17.11
CA ILE A 115 1.73 -23.45 16.01
C ILE A 115 3.21 -23.57 15.62
N GLU A 116 3.46 -24.10 14.44
CA GLU A 116 4.80 -24.19 13.88
C GLU A 116 5.34 -22.75 13.83
N PRO A 117 6.57 -22.48 14.29
CA PRO A 117 7.09 -21.12 14.35
C PRO A 117 6.99 -20.47 12.96
N ASP A 118 6.35 -19.31 12.89
CA ASP A 118 6.16 -18.60 11.64
C ASP A 118 7.52 -18.06 11.15
N PHE A 119 8.21 -18.79 10.26
CA PHE A 119 9.49 -18.35 9.66
C PHE A 119 9.40 -17.05 8.84
N SER A 120 8.20 -16.46 8.74
CA SER A 120 7.94 -15.27 7.94
C SER A 120 8.65 -14.02 8.46
N ARG A 121 8.76 -13.83 9.79
CA ARG A 121 9.51 -12.69 10.35
C ARG A 121 11.00 -12.86 10.24
N GLU A 122 11.50 -14.08 10.42
CA GLU A 122 12.92 -14.38 10.24
C GLU A 122 13.34 -14.03 8.81
N LEU A 123 12.61 -14.51 7.80
CA LEU A 123 12.85 -14.20 6.40
C LEU A 123 12.79 -12.68 6.13
N PHE A 124 11.84 -12.00 6.75
CA PHE A 124 11.70 -10.55 6.60
C PHE A 124 12.89 -9.79 7.20
N TYR A 125 13.35 -10.15 8.41
CA TYR A 125 14.51 -9.55 9.04
C TYR A 125 15.79 -9.84 8.25
N THR A 126 16.01 -11.07 7.79
CA THR A 126 17.14 -11.39 6.90
C THR A 126 17.11 -10.56 5.61
N GLY A 127 15.92 -10.33 5.05
CA GLY A 127 15.71 -9.45 3.92
C GLY A 127 16.08 -8.00 4.22
N LEU A 128 15.65 -7.47 5.36
CA LEU A 128 15.99 -6.12 5.82
C LEU A 128 17.49 -5.97 6.11
N GLU A 129 18.12 -6.92 6.78
CA GLU A 129 19.56 -6.93 7.00
C GLU A 129 20.29 -6.83 5.66
N SER A 130 19.95 -7.71 4.71
CA SER A 130 20.56 -7.72 3.37
C SER A 130 20.33 -6.42 2.60
N PHE A 131 19.18 -5.78 2.79
CA PHE A 131 18.85 -4.51 2.14
C PHE A 131 19.62 -3.34 2.76
N MET A 132 19.64 -3.25 4.10
CA MET A 132 20.38 -2.21 4.82
C MET A 132 21.89 -2.36 4.66
N ASP A 133 22.38 -3.59 4.50
CA ASP A 133 23.81 -3.85 4.28
C ASP A 133 24.29 -3.26 2.95
N ARG A 134 23.44 -3.30 1.92
CA ARG A 134 23.74 -2.65 0.63
C ARG A 134 23.79 -1.12 0.71
N ILE A 135 23.12 -0.52 1.69
CA ILE A 135 23.04 0.94 1.85
C ILE A 135 24.14 1.45 2.79
N SER A 136 24.35 0.76 3.90
CA SER A 136 25.17 1.22 5.03
C SER A 136 26.44 0.41 5.28
N GLY A 137 26.56 -0.78 4.68
CA GLY A 137 27.66 -1.73 4.92
C GLY A 137 27.63 -2.46 6.27
N ASN A 138 26.66 -2.15 7.15
CA ASN A 138 26.45 -2.83 8.43
C ASN A 138 24.95 -3.06 8.66
N GLY A 139 24.31 -3.85 7.79
CA GLY A 139 22.86 -4.00 7.77
C GLY A 139 22.24 -4.53 9.06
N ARG A 140 22.91 -5.50 9.70
CA ARG A 140 22.47 -6.11 10.97
C ARG A 140 22.40 -5.10 12.11
N GLU A 141 23.44 -4.28 12.27
CA GLU A 141 23.51 -3.29 13.35
C GLU A 141 22.50 -2.15 13.13
N CYS A 142 22.28 -1.74 11.88
CA CYS A 142 21.25 -0.75 11.55
C CYS A 142 19.83 -1.28 11.80
N LEU A 143 19.56 -2.56 11.54
CA LEU A 143 18.27 -3.17 11.84
C LEU A 143 18.03 -3.23 13.35
N LEU A 144 19.02 -3.65 14.13
CA LEU A 144 18.94 -3.69 15.59
C LEU A 144 18.72 -2.30 16.19
N ARG A 145 19.41 -1.28 15.67
CA ARG A 145 19.18 0.11 16.04
C ARG A 145 17.75 0.54 15.76
N SER A 146 17.23 0.22 14.58
CA SER A 146 15.85 0.55 14.18
C SER A 146 14.82 -0.08 15.11
N ILE A 147 15.03 -1.34 15.51
CA ILE A 147 14.14 -2.04 16.45
C ILE A 147 14.19 -1.38 17.84
N CYS A 148 15.39 -1.01 18.31
CA CYS A 148 15.58 -0.30 19.58
C CYS A 148 14.90 1.08 19.57
N GLU A 149 15.10 1.87 18.51
CA GLU A 149 14.49 3.20 18.36
C GLU A 149 12.96 3.10 18.22
N ASN A 150 12.45 2.15 17.44
CA ASN A 150 11.01 1.92 17.31
C ASN A 150 10.37 1.50 18.65
N ALA A 151 11.06 0.71 19.47
CA ALA A 151 10.56 0.27 20.77
C ALA A 151 10.46 1.39 21.82
N GLN A 152 11.06 2.56 21.57
CA GLN A 152 10.93 3.74 22.41
C GLN A 152 9.66 4.54 22.12
N VAL A 153 9.04 4.33 20.96
CA VAL A 153 7.85 5.06 20.54
C VAL A 153 6.61 4.28 20.96
N ASP A 154 5.91 4.80 21.98
CA ASP A 154 4.71 4.15 22.52
C ASP A 154 3.47 4.31 21.62
N HIS A 155 3.38 5.41 20.87
CA HIS A 155 2.22 5.70 20.04
C HIS A 155 2.57 6.39 18.73
N TYR A 156 2.19 5.77 17.61
CA TYR A 156 2.29 6.36 16.28
C TYR A 156 0.95 6.98 15.89
N MET A 157 0.97 8.27 15.56
CA MET A 157 -0.22 8.97 15.01
C MET A 157 -0.49 8.62 13.55
N ASP A 158 0.53 8.16 12.83
CA ASP A 158 0.46 7.81 11.42
C ASP A 158 0.28 6.31 11.18
N PHE A 159 -0.47 5.99 10.12
CA PHE A 159 -0.67 4.61 9.69
C PHE A 159 0.63 3.89 9.33
N PHE A 160 1.58 4.60 8.70
CA PHE A 160 2.87 4.03 8.34
C PHE A 160 3.74 3.75 9.57
N GLY A 161 3.67 4.61 10.59
CA GLY A 161 4.35 4.38 11.87
C GLY A 161 3.80 3.14 12.58
N GLU A 162 2.48 2.98 12.62
CA GLU A 162 1.86 1.80 13.23
C GLU A 162 2.19 0.50 12.48
N ILE A 163 2.24 0.54 11.14
CA ILE A 163 2.72 -0.60 10.35
C ILE A 163 4.17 -0.92 10.70
N LEU A 164 5.03 0.09 10.72
CA LEU A 164 6.45 -0.08 11.02
C LEU A 164 6.63 -0.71 12.41
N ASN A 165 5.85 -0.25 13.38
CA ASN A 165 5.83 -0.78 14.74
C ASN A 165 5.50 -2.27 14.78
N VAL A 166 4.45 -2.70 14.08
CA VAL A 166 4.03 -4.11 14.03
C VAL A 166 5.08 -5.00 13.36
N ILE A 167 5.74 -4.47 12.34
CA ILE A 167 6.76 -5.19 11.58
C ILE A 167 8.06 -5.34 12.39
N LEU A 168 8.52 -4.27 13.04
CA LEU A 168 9.78 -4.27 13.81
C LEU A 168 9.65 -4.84 15.22
N THR A 169 8.43 -4.95 15.75
CA THR A 169 8.20 -5.60 17.05
C THR A 169 8.36 -7.12 16.92
N PRO A 170 9.33 -7.75 17.62
CA PRO A 170 9.52 -9.18 17.57
C PRO A 170 8.31 -9.93 18.16
N GLY A 171 7.87 -10.99 17.47
CA GLY A 171 6.72 -11.82 17.86
C GLY A 171 7.05 -12.87 18.94
N LYS A 172 6.24 -13.92 19.05
CA LYS A 172 6.55 -15.10 19.90
C LYS A 172 7.24 -16.23 19.12
N GLU A 173 7.77 -15.89 17.97
CA GLU A 173 8.38 -16.81 17.01
C GLU A 173 9.82 -17.15 17.45
N ASP A 174 10.38 -18.21 16.89
CA ASP A 174 11.77 -18.62 17.16
C ASP A 174 12.74 -17.72 16.37
N LEU A 175 12.89 -16.48 16.84
CA LEU A 175 13.81 -15.49 16.27
C LEU A 175 15.12 -15.46 17.07
N ASP A 176 16.21 -15.03 16.43
CA ASP A 176 17.48 -14.81 17.10
C ASP A 176 17.29 -13.86 18.32
N GLU A 177 17.83 -14.27 19.47
CA GLU A 177 17.66 -13.59 20.77
C GLU A 177 18.12 -12.12 20.73
N VAL A 178 19.04 -11.81 19.81
CA VAL A 178 19.55 -10.46 19.58
C VAL A 178 18.43 -9.47 19.23
N TYR A 179 17.40 -9.89 18.47
CA TYR A 179 16.27 -9.03 18.10
C TYR A 179 15.37 -8.73 19.31
N HIS A 180 15.12 -9.73 20.15
CA HIS A 180 14.37 -9.56 21.39
C HIS A 180 15.11 -8.63 22.35
N THR A 181 16.42 -8.83 22.48
CA THR A 181 17.29 -8.02 23.33
C THR A 181 17.28 -6.55 22.89
N ALA A 182 17.38 -6.27 21.59
CA ALA A 182 17.33 -4.92 21.04
C ALA A 182 15.99 -4.21 21.35
N TYR A 183 14.88 -4.95 21.22
CA TYR A 183 13.55 -4.44 21.53
C TYR A 183 13.38 -4.12 23.03
N GLU A 184 13.81 -5.03 23.91
CA GLU A 184 13.74 -4.82 25.37
C GLU A 184 14.61 -3.63 25.82
N MET A 185 15.80 -3.49 25.23
CA MET A 185 16.67 -2.35 25.45
C MET A 185 16.01 -1.02 25.07
N GLY A 186 15.40 -0.96 23.89
CA GLY A 186 14.63 0.21 23.45
C GLY A 186 13.51 0.55 24.42
N ARG A 187 12.74 -0.46 24.85
CA ARG A 187 11.66 -0.29 25.83
C ARG A 187 12.14 0.21 27.20
N ASN A 188 13.38 -0.08 27.57
CA ASN A 188 14.02 0.42 28.79
C ASN A 188 14.55 1.86 28.65
N GLY A 189 14.47 2.47 27.46
CA GLY A 189 14.85 3.85 27.22
C GLY A 189 16.36 4.10 27.14
N ILE A 190 17.15 3.11 26.70
CA ILE A 190 18.60 3.29 26.52
C ILE A 190 18.91 4.22 25.33
N ASP A 191 20.11 4.79 25.28
CA ASP A 191 20.56 5.50 24.06
C ASP A 191 20.94 4.49 22.96
N CYS A 192 20.01 4.22 22.04
CA CYS A 192 20.17 3.27 20.94
C CYS A 192 21.29 3.68 19.97
N LEU A 193 21.55 4.98 19.79
CA LEU A 193 22.60 5.47 18.89
C LEU A 193 23.99 5.20 19.45
N GLN A 194 24.15 5.40 20.76
CA GLN A 194 25.42 5.11 21.42
C GLN A 194 25.69 3.61 21.48
N TYR A 195 24.66 2.80 21.74
CA TYR A 195 24.79 1.35 21.82
C TYR A 195 25.12 0.73 20.45
N TYR A 196 24.40 1.13 19.39
CA TYR A 196 24.61 0.66 18.02
C TYR A 196 25.48 1.61 17.18
N SER A 197 26.66 1.96 17.71
CA SER A 197 27.61 2.92 17.12
C SER A 197 28.09 2.59 15.69
N LYS A 198 27.95 1.34 15.23
CA LYS A 198 28.32 0.91 13.87
C LYS A 198 27.34 1.39 12.80
N CYS A 199 26.15 1.84 13.20
CA CYS A 199 25.19 2.50 12.35
C CYS A 199 25.08 3.97 12.83
N PRO A 200 25.66 4.96 12.13
CA PRO A 200 25.47 6.38 12.45
C PRO A 200 24.13 6.92 11.93
N LYS A 201 23.66 8.08 12.44
CA LYS A 201 22.45 8.72 11.90
C LYS A 201 22.59 9.00 10.40
N GLY A 202 21.54 8.74 9.63
CA GLY A 202 21.49 8.94 8.18
C GLY A 202 21.95 7.74 7.35
N SER A 203 22.51 6.68 7.96
CA SER A 203 22.80 5.42 7.25
C SER A 203 21.62 4.43 7.30
N ASN A 204 20.64 4.68 8.16
CA ASN A 204 19.44 3.86 8.27
C ASN A 204 18.31 4.47 7.43
N ILE A 205 17.56 3.61 6.74
CA ILE A 205 16.42 4.00 5.91
C ILE A 205 15.24 4.50 6.73
N PHE A 206 15.13 4.07 7.98
CA PHE A 206 13.99 4.36 8.85
C PHE A 206 14.14 5.64 9.66
N ASP A 207 15.30 6.28 9.66
CA ASP A 207 15.55 7.50 10.45
C ASP A 207 14.54 8.61 10.11
N ASN A 208 14.24 8.80 8.82
CA ASN A 208 13.29 9.82 8.37
C ASN A 208 11.84 9.53 8.80
N VAL A 209 11.48 8.26 9.03
CA VAL A 209 10.11 7.85 9.40
C VAL A 209 9.93 7.89 10.92
N ILE A 210 11.01 7.62 11.67
CA ILE A 210 10.98 7.58 13.13
C ILE A 210 11.18 8.99 13.72
N GLU A 211 11.93 9.89 13.05
CA GLU A 211 12.17 11.27 13.52
C GLU A 211 11.04 12.26 13.21
N GLU A 212 10.06 11.91 12.37
CA GLU A 212 8.96 12.83 11.98
C GLU A 212 7.86 12.96 13.07
N ASN A 213 8.08 12.41 14.27
CA ASN A 213 7.17 12.44 15.42
C ASN A 213 7.81 12.99 16.69
#